data_AF-A0AB33TGZ9-F1
#
_entry.id   AF-A0AB33TGZ9-F1
#
_cell.length_a   1.000
_cell.length_b   1.000
_cell.length_c   1.000
_cell.angle_alpha   90.00
_cell.angle_beta   90.00
_cell.angle_gamma   90.00
#
_symmetry.space_group_name_H-M   'P 1'
#
loop_
_entity.id
_entity.type
_entity.pdbx_description
1 polymer ?
#
loop_
_entity_poly.entity_id
_entity_poly.type
_entity_poly.pdbx_seq_one_letter_code
_entity_poly.pdbx_strand_id
1 'polypeptide(L)' 'MDEASAVSELVAAHADVERLTADLLEAAKRRRAAARQLIDLGRGTSWIARQLGVSPQAVDQFLKYKREDA' A
#
# COMPACT_ATOMS: atom_id res chain seq x y z
N MET A 1 -0.14 33.42 12.98
CA MET A 1 0.55 32.12 12.98
C MET A 1 2.02 32.44 12.99
N ASP A 2 2.68 32.14 14.08
CA ASP A 2 4.07 32.50 14.33
C ASP A 2 5.00 31.38 13.87
N GLU A 3 6.23 31.72 13.51
CA GLU A 3 7.21 30.78 12.93
C GLU A 3 7.33 29.48 13.74
N ALA A 4 7.39 29.59 15.08
CA ALA A 4 7.47 28.43 15.97
C ALA A 4 6.28 27.47 15.83
N SER A 5 5.07 28.00 15.60
CA SER A 5 3.87 27.19 15.39
C SER A 5 3.90 26.49 14.03
N ALA A 6 4.33 27.20 12.97
CA ALA A 6 4.50 26.63 11.64
C ALA A 6 5.58 25.53 11.60
N VAL A 7 6.71 25.72 12.30
CA VAL A 7 7.76 24.70 12.43
C VAL A 7 7.25 23.48 13.19
N SER A 8 6.51 23.68 14.29
CA SER A 8 5.93 22.56 15.04
C SER A 8 4.95 21.74 14.20
N GLU A 9 4.12 22.42 13.40
CA GLU A 9 3.17 21.75 12.49
C GLU A 9 3.90 20.97 11.39
N LEU A 10 4.96 21.55 10.80
CA LEU A 10 5.78 20.89 9.79
C LEU A 10 6.41 19.60 10.32
N VAL A 11 7.01 19.64 11.51
CA VAL A 11 7.64 18.46 12.12
C VAL A 11 6.60 17.38 12.43
N ALA A 12 5.44 17.77 12.98
CA ALA A 12 4.36 16.83 13.26
C ALA A 12 3.83 16.17 11.98
N ALA A 13 3.56 16.96 10.94
CA ALA A 13 3.09 16.47 9.65
C ALA A 13 4.12 15.53 8.99
N HIS A 14 5.42 15.83 9.11
CA HIS A 14 6.47 14.96 8.60
C HIS A 14 6.48 13.60 9.31
N ALA A 15 6.42 13.58 10.63
CA ALA A 15 6.35 12.34 11.40
C ALA A 15 5.11 11.50 11.05
N ASP A 16 3.97 12.15 10.78
CA ASP A 16 2.78 11.47 10.30
C ASP A 16 2.96 10.88 8.90
N VAL A 17 3.63 11.59 7.99
CA VAL A 17 3.96 11.05 6.65
C VAL A 17 4.83 9.79 6.78
N GLU A 18 5.84 9.81 7.65
CA GLU A 18 6.70 8.63 7.87
C GLU A 18 5.90 7.45 8.42
N ARG A 19 5.08 7.68 9.45
CA ARG A 19 4.24 6.65 10.06
C ARG A 19 3.22 6.09 9.08
N LEU A 20 2.47 6.94 8.39
CA LEU A 20 1.46 6.51 7.43
C LEU A 20 2.08 5.79 6.23
N THR A 21 3.29 6.18 5.82
CA THR A 21 4.05 5.46 4.80
C THR A 21 4.40 4.05 5.28
N ALA A 22 4.87 3.88 6.51
CA ALA A 22 5.14 2.56 7.08
C ALA A 22 3.86 1.70 7.13
N ASP A 23 2.76 2.24 7.62
CA ASP A 23 1.45 1.56 7.63
C ASP A 23 0.98 1.15 6.23
N LEU A 24 1.14 2.03 5.24
CA LEU A 24 0.79 1.77 3.85
C LEU A 24 1.63 0.62 3.27
N LEU A 25 2.92 0.55 3.61
CA LEU A 25 3.79 -0.53 3.17
C LEU A 25 3.39 -1.87 3.79
N GLU A 26 3.09 -1.90 5.08
CA GLU A 26 2.62 -3.11 5.75
C GLU A 26 1.26 -3.56 5.23
N ALA A 27 0.33 -2.62 4.98
CA ALA A 27 -0.95 -2.92 4.34
C ALA A 27 -0.76 -3.47 2.92
N ALA A 28 0.17 -2.90 2.13
CA ALA A 28 0.47 -3.38 0.78
C ALA A 28 1.08 -4.79 0.79
N LYS A 29 1.99 -5.10 1.73
CA LYS A 29 2.56 -6.44 1.93
C LYS A 29 1.46 -7.46 2.26
N ARG A 30 0.60 -7.15 3.23
CA ARG A 30 -0.55 -8.01 3.61
C ARG A 30 -1.50 -8.25 2.43
N ARG A 31 -1.82 -7.20 1.67
CA ARG A 31 -2.65 -7.30 0.46
C ARG A 31 -2.04 -8.24 -0.58
N ARG A 32 -0.73 -8.13 -0.85
CA ARG A 32 -0.02 -9.02 -1.79
C ARG A 32 -0.01 -10.46 -1.33
N ALA A 33 0.28 -10.69 -0.05
CA ALA A 33 0.30 -12.03 0.53
C ALA A 33 -1.07 -12.71 0.38
N ALA A 34 -2.16 -12.01 0.73
CA ALA A 34 -3.52 -12.53 0.57
C ALA A 34 -3.87 -12.81 -0.90
N ALA A 35 -3.52 -11.90 -1.82
CA ALA A 35 -3.74 -12.12 -3.25
C ALA A 35 -2.94 -13.32 -3.78
N ARG A 36 -1.71 -13.54 -3.30
CA ARG A 36 -0.89 -14.70 -3.67
C ARG A 36 -1.48 -16.01 -3.16
N GLN A 37 -1.98 -16.03 -1.92
CA GLN A 37 -2.70 -17.18 -1.37
C GLN A 37 -3.94 -17.52 -2.19
N LEU A 38 -4.71 -16.52 -2.61
CA LEU A 38 -5.88 -16.74 -3.47
C LEU A 38 -5.50 -17.34 -4.83
N ILE A 39 -4.37 -16.91 -5.42
CA ILE A 39 -3.85 -17.50 -6.66
C ILE A 39 -3.44 -18.95 -6.46
N ASP A 40 -2.77 -19.26 -5.35
CA ASP A 40 -2.36 -20.63 -4.98
C ASP A 40 -3.59 -21.55 -4.82
N LEU A 41 -4.69 -21.01 -4.27
CA LEU A 41 -6.00 -21.66 -4.19
C LEU A 41 -6.76 -21.73 -5.54
N GLY A 42 -6.12 -21.37 -6.65
CA GLY A 42 -6.69 -21.46 -8.00
C GLY A 42 -7.58 -20.28 -8.41
N ARG A 43 -7.58 -19.16 -7.66
CA ARG A 43 -8.33 -17.95 -8.04
C ARG A 43 -7.47 -17.05 -8.93
N GLY A 44 -7.91 -16.87 -10.18
CA GLY A 44 -7.24 -15.98 -11.13
C GLY A 44 -7.32 -14.49 -10.76
N THR A 45 -6.46 -13.68 -11.38
CA THR A 45 -6.37 -12.22 -11.16
C THR A 45 -7.67 -11.49 -11.46
N SER A 46 -8.44 -11.90 -12.47
CA SER A 46 -9.76 -11.33 -12.79
C SER A 46 -10.80 -11.55 -11.68
N TRP A 47 -10.73 -12.68 -10.98
CA TRP A 47 -11.63 -12.95 -9.85
C TRP A 47 -11.29 -12.06 -8.66
N ILE A 48 -9.99 -11.92 -8.36
CA ILE A 48 -9.49 -11.04 -7.29
C ILE A 48 -9.84 -9.58 -7.58
N ALA A 49 -9.66 -9.13 -8.82
CA ALA A 49 -9.99 -7.79 -9.27
C ALA A 49 -11.45 -7.43 -9.00
N ARG A 50 -12.36 -8.37 -9.30
CA ARG A 50 -13.79 -8.23 -9.02
C ARG A 50 -14.10 -8.08 -7.52
N GLN A 51 -13.40 -8.81 -6.65
CA GLN A 51 -13.61 -8.68 -5.19
C GLN A 51 -13.11 -7.33 -4.66
N LEU A 52 -12.03 -6.81 -5.22
CA LEU A 52 -11.42 -5.55 -4.81
C LEU A 52 -12.04 -4.31 -5.48
N GLY A 53 -12.94 -4.49 -6.46
CA GLY A 53 -13.52 -3.39 -7.23
C GLY A 53 -12.50 -2.64 -8.11
N VAL A 54 -11.43 -3.32 -8.52
CA VAL A 54 -10.34 -2.74 -9.34
C VAL A 54 -10.22 -3.46 -10.68
N SER A 55 -9.41 -2.91 -11.59
CA SER A 55 -9.11 -3.58 -12.86
C SER A 55 -8.18 -4.79 -12.66
N PRO A 56 -8.24 -5.83 -13.52
CA PRO A 56 -7.28 -6.94 -13.48
C PRO A 56 -5.83 -6.49 -13.64
N GLN A 57 -5.61 -5.41 -14.39
CA GLN A 57 -4.29 -4.79 -14.54
C GLN A 57 -3.79 -4.21 -13.21
N ALA A 58 -4.65 -3.56 -12.41
CA ALA A 58 -4.25 -3.07 -11.09
C ALA A 58 -3.81 -4.21 -10.16
N VAL A 59 -4.46 -5.38 -10.26
CA VAL A 59 -4.07 -6.60 -9.52
C VAL A 59 -2.70 -7.09 -9.95
N ASP A 60 -2.47 -7.19 -11.26
CA ASP A 60 -1.19 -7.58 -11.82
C ASP A 60 -0.06 -6.62 -11.39
N GLN A 61 -0.31 -5.31 -11.44
CA GLN A 61 0.66 -4.29 -11.03
C GLN A 61 1.06 -4.41 -9.56
N PHE A 62 0.11 -4.56 -8.64
CA PHE A 62 0.49 -4.68 -7.23
C PHE A 62 1.10 -6.03 -6.90
N LEU A 63 0.81 -7.10 -7.63
CA LEU A 63 1.47 -8.40 -7.48
C LEU A 63 2.92 -8.37 -7.97
N LYS A 64 3.17 -7.63 -9.06
CA LYS A 64 4.51 -7.46 -9.66
C LYS A 64 5.40 -6.49 -8.92
N TYR A 65 4.83 -5.56 -8.15
CA TYR A 65 5.60 -4.61 -7.36
C TYR A 65 6.38 -5.35 -6.25
N LYS A 66 7.56 -5.86 -6.60
CA LYS A 66 8.68 -6.00 -5.68
C LYS A 66 9.18 -4.58 -5.47
N ARG A 67 9.03 -4.07 -4.26
CA ARG A 67 9.84 -2.91 -3.90
C ARG A 67 11.27 -3.41 -3.81
N GLU A 68 12.08 -3.13 -4.82
CA GLU A 68 13.53 -3.17 -4.75
C GLU A 68 13.95 -1.96 -3.91
N ASP A 69 13.95 -2.11 -2.60
CA ASP A 69 14.57 -1.19 -1.64
C ASP A 69 15.06 -2.14 -0.52
N ALA A 70 16.31 -2.62 -0.50
CA ALA A 70 17.59 -1.89 -0.34
C ALA A 70 17.63 -1.11 0.97
#